data_AF-A0A2V8B7D7-F1
#
_entry.id   AF-A0A2V8B7D7-F1
#
_cell.length_a   1.000
_cell.length_b   1.000
_cell.length_c   1.000
_cell.angle_alpha   90.00
_cell.angle_beta   90.00
_cell.angle_gamma   90.00
#
_symmetry.space_group_name_H-M   'P 1'
#
loop_
_entity.id
_entity.type
_entity.pdbx_description
1 polymer ?
#
loop_
_entity_poly.entity_id
_entity_poly.type
_entity_poly.pdbx_seq_one_letter_code
_entity_poly.pdbx_strand_id
1 'polypeptide(L)' 'MIEHESILTDVQKRVLHAVGPFVRRAGFYLAGGTAVALRFGHRRSEDFDWFAPALSRPDALLSDLQAE' A
#
# COMPACT_ATOMS: atom_id res chain seq x y z
N MET A 1 11.32 -1.62 8.79
CA MET A 1 12.33 -0.71 8.24
C MET A 1 12.27 -0.86 6.73
N ILE A 2 12.01 0.23 5.99
CA ILE A 2 12.09 0.24 4.53
C ILE A 2 13.57 0.47 4.19
N GLU A 3 14.17 -0.43 3.40
CA GLU A 3 15.61 -0.38 3.10
C GLU A 3 15.86 0.03 1.64
N HIS A 4 14.87 -0.16 0.76
CA HIS A 4 15.00 0.07 -0.69
C HIS A 4 13.90 0.97 -1.25
N GLU A 5 13.69 2.16 -0.68
CA GLU A 5 12.63 3.09 -1.13
C GLU A 5 12.79 3.54 -2.59
N SER A 6 14.03 3.59 -3.11
CA SER A 6 14.33 3.92 -4.50
C SER A 6 13.72 2.93 -5.51
N ILE A 7 13.22 1.78 -5.07
CA ILE A 7 12.53 0.81 -5.93
C ILE A 7 11.17 1.30 -6.43
N LEU A 8 10.57 2.29 -5.74
CA LEU A 8 9.30 2.90 -6.15
C LEU A 8 9.53 3.98 -7.22
N THR A 9 8.69 4.01 -8.26
CA THR A 9 8.65 5.18 -9.18
C THR A 9 8.02 6.38 -8.48
N ASP A 10 8.21 7.55 -9.07
CA ASP A 10 7.49 8.76 -8.66
C ASP A 10 5.96 8.60 -8.72
N VAL A 11 5.44 7.85 -9.70
CA VAL A 11 4.00 7.52 -9.75
C VAL A 11 3.59 6.73 -8.51
N GLN A 12 4.33 5.68 -8.17
CA GLN A 12 4.02 4.84 -7.00
C GLN A 12 4.18 5.62 -5.69
N LYS A 13 5.17 6.49 -5.57
CA LYS A 13 5.33 7.39 -4.42
C LYS A 13 4.12 8.32 -4.29
N ARG A 14 3.66 8.92 -5.38
CA ARG A 14 2.45 9.76 -5.39
C ARG A 14 1.21 8.98 -4.96
N VAL A 15 1.00 7.78 -5.49
CA VAL A 15 -0.11 6.90 -5.09
C VAL A 15 -0.01 6.53 -3.61
N LEU A 16 1.17 6.11 -3.14
CA LEU A 16 1.41 5.76 -1.75
C LEU A 16 1.13 6.93 -0.80
N HIS A 17 1.51 8.16 -1.19
CA HIS A 17 1.18 9.37 -0.42
C HIS A 17 -0.32 9.66 -0.39
N ALA A 18 -1.04 9.42 -1.49
CA ALA A 18 -2.48 9.64 -1.57
C ALA A 18 -3.27 8.61 -0.75
N VAL A 19 -2.96 7.31 -0.88
CA VAL A 19 -3.74 6.24 -0.23
C VAL A 19 -3.22 5.87 1.16
N GLY A 20 -1.95 6.17 1.45
CA GLY A 20 -1.25 5.82 2.69
C GLY A 20 -1.98 6.20 3.98
N PRO A 21 -2.49 7.45 4.12
CA PRO A 21 -3.25 7.85 5.30
C PRO A 21 -4.50 7.00 5.53
N PHE A 22 -5.28 6.74 4.47
CA PHE A 22 -6.48 5.91 4.54
C PHE A 22 -6.15 4.48 4.95
N VAL A 23 -5.26 3.81 4.22
CA VAL A 23 -4.94 2.39 4.48
C VAL A 23 -4.36 2.20 5.87
N ARG A 24 -3.57 3.16 6.38
CA ARG A 24 -3.06 3.15 7.75
C ARG A 24 -4.18 3.26 8.79
N ARG A 25 -5.11 4.21 8.62
CA ARG A 25 -6.24 4.38 9.56
C ARG A 25 -7.20 3.20 9.52
N ALA A 26 -7.41 2.63 8.34
CA ALA A 26 -8.26 1.46 8.13
C ALA A 26 -7.58 0.13 8.53
N GLY A 27 -6.36 0.17 9.09
CA GLY A 27 -5.69 -1.01 9.66
C GLY A 27 -5.08 -1.96 8.63
N PHE A 28 -4.86 -1.51 7.40
CA PHE A 28 -4.18 -2.28 6.38
C PHE A 28 -2.66 -2.21 6.54
N TYR A 29 -2.00 -3.26 6.07
CA TYR A 29 -0.55 -3.32 5.90
C TYR A 29 -0.20 -3.75 4.47
N LEU A 30 0.97 -3.32 4.01
CA LEU A 30 1.49 -3.70 2.70
C LEU A 30 2.09 -5.11 2.78
N ALA A 31 1.71 -5.97 1.86
CA ALA A 31 2.29 -7.30 1.66
C ALA A 31 2.59 -7.52 0.17
N GLY A 32 2.86 -8.77 -0.22
CA GLY A 32 3.09 -9.14 -1.60
C GLY A 32 4.43 -8.64 -2.17
N GLY A 33 4.46 -8.50 -3.50
CA GLY A 33 5.70 -8.23 -4.24
C GLY A 33 6.37 -6.92 -3.84
N THR A 34 5.57 -5.87 -3.64
CA THR A 34 6.09 -4.53 -3.29
C THR A 34 6.62 -4.47 -1.86
N ALA A 35 6.02 -5.19 -0.91
CA ALA A 35 6.57 -5.29 0.45
C ALA A 35 7.94 -5.97 0.45
N VAL A 36 8.08 -7.08 -0.28
CA VAL A 36 9.36 -7.80 -0.44
C VAL A 36 10.39 -6.92 -1.16
N ALA A 37 9.98 -6.19 -2.21
CA ALA A 37 10.83 -5.27 -2.94
C ALA A 37 11.39 -4.16 -2.03
N LEU A 38 10.55 -3.54 -1.21
CA LEU A 38 10.95 -2.48 -0.26
C LEU A 38 11.87 -2.99 0.86
N ARG A 39 11.71 -4.25 1.26
CA ARG A 39 12.48 -4.87 2.35
C ARG A 39 13.82 -5.45 1.90
N PHE A 40 13.90 -6.01 0.69
CA PHE A 40 15.06 -6.80 0.24
C PHE A 40 15.63 -6.37 -1.11
N GLY A 41 15.02 -5.39 -1.79
CA GLY A 41 15.51 -4.92 -3.09
C GLY A 41 15.41 -5.94 -4.23
N HIS A 42 14.49 -6.92 -4.11
CA HIS A 42 14.45 -8.12 -4.95
C HIS A 42 14.18 -7.85 -6.44
N ARG A 43 13.04 -7.24 -6.77
CA ARG A 43 12.68 -6.78 -8.11
C ARG A 43 11.69 -5.63 -8.01
N ARG A 44 11.58 -4.83 -9.06
CA ARG A 44 10.49 -3.85 -9.16
C ARG A 44 9.14 -4.56 -9.28
N SER A 45 8.14 -4.09 -8.54
CA SER A 45 6.74 -4.50 -8.63
C SER A 45 5.90 -3.29 -9.00
N GLU A 46 4.78 -3.50 -9.68
CA GLU A 46 4.00 -2.40 -10.28
C GLU A 46 2.89 -1.87 -9.37
N ASP A 47 2.29 -2.75 -8.57
CA ASP A 47 1.10 -2.54 -7.74
C ASP A 47 1.41 -2.49 -6.23
N PHE A 48 0.39 -2.23 -5.42
CA PHE A 48 0.47 -2.33 -3.96
C PHE A 48 -0.61 -3.31 -3.48
N ASP A 49 -0.20 -4.39 -2.80
CA ASP A 49 -1.12 -5.33 -2.19
C ASP A 49 -1.37 -4.96 -0.72
N TRP A 50 -2.57 -4.44 -0.44
CA TRP A 50 -2.99 -4.09 0.92
C TRP A 50 -3.79 -5.22 1.56
N PHE A 51 -3.38 -5.64 2.76
CA PHE A 51 -4.03 -6.69 3.54
C PHE A 51 -4.45 -6.16 4.90
N ALA A 52 -5.52 -6.71 5.47
CA ALA A 52 -5.95 -6.44 6.84
C ALA A 52 -6.26 -7.77 7.54
N PRO A 53 -6.04 -7.89 8.86
CA PRO A 53 -6.40 -9.09 9.61
C PRO A 53 -7.90 -9.43 9.56
N ALA A 54 -8.74 -8.40 9.39
CA ALA A 54 -10.18 -8.52 9.20
C ALA A 54 -10.70 -7.33 8.39
N LEU A 55 -11.77 -7.55 7.61
CA LEU A 55 -12.50 -6.52 6.88
C LEU A 55 -13.92 -6.43 7.42
N SER A 56 -14.27 -5.31 8.05
CA SER A 56 -15.60 -5.11 8.65
C SER A 56 -16.67 -4.72 7.63
N ARG A 57 -16.30 -3.94 6.60
CA ARG A 57 -17.20 -3.42 5.55
C ARG A 57 -16.53 -3.39 4.17
N PRO A 58 -16.27 -4.56 3.56
CA PRO A 58 -15.58 -4.64 2.27
C PRO A 58 -16.37 -3.94 1.14
N ASP A 59 -17.69 -3.93 1.21
CA ASP A 59 -18.61 -3.30 0.27
C ASP A 59 -18.50 -1.77 0.23
N ALA A 60 -18.13 -1.14 1.33
CA ALA A 60 -17.98 0.31 1.44
C ALA A 60 -16.56 0.82 1.23
N LEU A 61 -15.58 -0.08 1.07
CA LEU A 61 -14.17 0.29 1.07
C LEU A 61 -13.83 1.33 -0.01
N LEU A 62 -14.41 1.18 -1.21
CA LEU A 62 -14.18 2.10 -2.31
C LEU A 62 -14.76 3.48 -2.03
N SER A 63 -16.00 3.56 -1.52
CA SER A 63 -16.62 4.84 -1.19
C SER A 63 -15.91 5.53 -0.03
N ASP A 64 -15.45 4.77 0.96
CA ASP A 64 -14.74 5.30 2.12
C ASP A 64 -13.37 5.88 1.68
N LEU A 65 -12.67 5.21 0.76
CA LEU A 65 -11.43 5.72 0.19
C LEU A 65 -11.64 6.97 -0.68
N GLN A 66 -12.74 7.04 -1.43
CA GLN A 66 -13.06 8.19 -2.31
C GLN A 66 -13.50 9.44 -1.54
N ALA A 67 -13.88 9.30 -0.27
CA ALA A 67 -14.35 10.39 0.58
C ALA A 67 -13.22 11.10 1.36
N GLU A 68 -11.98 10.62 1.22
CA GLU A 68 -10.75 11.22 1.78
C GLU A 68 -10.23 12.39 0.95
#